data_AF-A0A0F7FVR5-F1
#
_entry.id   AF-A0A0F7FVR5-F1
#
_cell.length_a   1.000
_cell.length_b   1.000
_cell.length_c   1.000
_cell.angle_alpha   90.00
_cell.angle_beta   90.00
_cell.angle_gamma   90.00
#
_symmetry.space_group_name_H-M   'P 1'
#
loop_
_entity.id
_entity.type
_entity.pdbx_description
1 polymer ?
#
loop_
_entity_poly.entity_id
_entity_poly.type
_entity_poly.pdbx_seq_one_letter_code
_entity_poly.pdbx_strand_id
1 'polypeptide(L)'
;MREILGMRRTNGKGESGGKDDNGSGHGDDRALRDAASGYARRWGWPVLPGVERGADGRCGCGKATCVVPGAHPLDPELLAASSDPRMVRWWWTVRPTAPIILATGTDGAPCALSLPAAAAPWAQAELASRGVRTGPVLVTPTRACWLVAPYDPAELGELLYAQDLVPGSLRFHSAGGYVPLPPSELAAGRAAWLHGPWPGRDGRIRLPRTAALLDVLVEAAIRTPGGGSRLAH
;
A
#
# COMPACT_ATOMS: atom_id res chain seq x y z
N MET A 1 -69.21 -48.10 10.45
CA MET A 1 -69.50 -47.81 9.02
C MET A 1 -68.15 -47.59 8.33
N ARG A 2 -67.69 -48.61 7.58
CA ARG A 2 -66.84 -48.63 6.36
C ARG A 2 -65.72 -47.57 6.20
N GLU A 3 -64.43 -47.93 6.26
CA GLU A 3 -63.52 -48.57 5.27
C GLU A 3 -62.76 -47.57 4.36
N ILE A 4 -61.42 -47.39 4.46
CA ILE A 4 -60.22 -48.02 3.82
C ILE A 4 -59.65 -47.23 2.58
N LEU A 5 -58.31 -47.16 2.53
CA LEU A 5 -57.34 -47.00 1.41
C LEU A 5 -56.79 -45.58 1.17
N GLY A 6 -55.48 -45.35 1.01
CA GLY A 6 -54.36 -46.27 0.85
C GLY A 6 -52.99 -45.57 0.82
N MET A 7 -51.93 -46.37 0.94
CA MET A 7 -50.51 -45.99 0.99
C MET A 7 -50.00 -45.25 -0.24
N ARG A 8 -48.98 -44.38 -0.05
CA ARG A 8 -47.77 -44.41 -0.91
C ARG A 8 -46.54 -43.83 -0.20
N ARG A 9 -45.51 -44.67 -0.08
CA ARG A 9 -44.11 -44.31 0.25
C ARG A 9 -43.49 -43.61 -0.97
N THR A 10 -42.73 -42.53 -0.75
CA THR A 10 -41.60 -42.19 -1.62
C THR A 10 -40.39 -41.76 -0.77
N ASN A 11 -39.24 -42.28 -1.15
CA ASN A 11 -37.93 -42.12 -0.56
C ASN A 11 -37.31 -40.78 -1.00
N GLY A 12 -36.59 -40.16 -0.06
CA GLY A 12 -35.24 -39.62 -0.25
C GLY A 12 -35.00 -38.57 -1.33
N LYS A 13 -34.72 -37.33 -0.88
CA LYS A 13 -33.43 -36.65 -1.10
C LYS A 13 -33.43 -35.35 -0.32
N GLY A 14 -32.68 -35.32 0.78
CA GLY A 14 -32.21 -34.08 1.36
C GLY A 14 -31.11 -33.54 0.46
N GLU A 15 -31.38 -32.42 -0.21
CA GLU A 15 -30.34 -31.67 -0.93
C GLU A 15 -29.60 -30.78 0.07
N SER A 16 -28.50 -31.32 0.58
CA SER A 16 -27.42 -30.55 1.18
C SER A 16 -26.68 -29.82 0.07
N GLY A 17 -27.15 -28.63 -0.30
CA GLY A 17 -26.41 -27.68 -1.14
C GLY A 17 -25.41 -26.89 -0.31
N GLY A 18 -24.37 -27.55 0.21
CA GLY A 18 -23.19 -26.87 0.74
C GLY A 18 -22.43 -26.23 -0.41
N LYS A 19 -22.49 -24.90 -0.48
CA LYS A 19 -21.74 -24.12 -1.47
C LYS A 19 -20.35 -23.86 -0.89
N ASP A 20 -19.40 -24.66 -1.34
CA ASP A 20 -17.98 -24.55 -1.01
C ASP A 20 -17.36 -23.32 -1.71
N ASP A 21 -17.48 -22.14 -1.11
CA ASP A 21 -16.82 -20.89 -1.55
C ASP A 21 -15.74 -20.45 -0.55
N ASN A 22 -14.77 -21.31 -0.21
CA ASN A 22 -13.76 -20.98 0.82
C ASN A 22 -12.27 -21.21 0.45
N GLY A 23 -11.96 -21.35 -0.84
CA GLY A 23 -10.59 -21.59 -1.32
C GLY A 23 -9.73 -20.35 -1.61
N SER A 24 -10.32 -19.16 -1.73
CA SER A 24 -9.59 -17.94 -2.14
C SER A 24 -8.90 -17.21 -0.99
N GLY A 25 -9.51 -17.15 0.21
CA GLY A 25 -8.99 -16.38 1.35
C GLY A 25 -7.65 -16.89 1.87
N HIS A 26 -7.47 -18.21 1.98
CA HIS A 26 -6.22 -18.81 2.49
C HIS A 26 -5.02 -18.58 1.56
N GLY A 27 -5.24 -18.40 0.26
CA GLY A 27 -4.19 -18.12 -0.72
C GLY A 27 -3.67 -16.69 -0.61
N ASP A 28 -4.59 -15.73 -0.47
CA ASP A 28 -4.26 -14.31 -0.36
C ASP A 28 -3.58 -13.98 0.98
N ASP A 29 -4.03 -14.61 2.08
CA ASP A 29 -3.42 -14.46 3.41
C ASP A 29 -1.96 -14.92 3.43
N ARG A 30 -1.68 -16.04 2.76
CA ARG A 30 -0.31 -16.55 2.61
C ARG A 30 0.52 -15.62 1.75
N ALA A 31 -0.04 -15.09 0.66
CA ALA A 31 0.65 -14.15 -0.21
C ALA A 31 1.04 -12.85 0.51
N LEU A 32 0.17 -12.30 1.38
CA LEU A 32 0.47 -11.12 2.20
C LEU A 32 1.61 -11.39 3.18
N ARG A 33 1.54 -12.51 3.91
CA ARG A 33 2.59 -12.90 4.86
C ARG A 33 3.93 -13.10 4.17
N ASP A 34 3.95 -13.77 3.03
CA ASP A 34 5.16 -14.04 2.24
C ASP A 34 5.73 -12.74 1.65
N ALA A 35 4.87 -11.81 1.21
CA ALA A 35 5.27 -10.48 0.76
C ALA A 35 5.88 -9.64 1.89
N ALA A 36 5.19 -9.52 3.03
CA ALA A 36 5.67 -8.79 4.21
C ALA A 36 7.03 -9.32 4.68
N SER A 37 7.15 -10.64 4.82
CA SER A 37 8.42 -11.30 5.16
C SER A 37 9.49 -11.05 4.10
N GLY A 38 9.10 -10.98 2.83
CA GLY A 38 9.97 -10.66 1.71
C GLY A 38 10.55 -9.25 1.78
N TYR A 39 9.73 -8.25 2.10
CA TYR A 39 10.16 -6.85 2.28
C TYR A 39 11.20 -6.74 3.40
N ALA A 40 10.89 -7.33 4.56
CA ALA A 40 11.77 -7.35 5.71
C ALA A 40 13.09 -8.09 5.43
N ARG A 41 13.01 -9.34 4.94
CA ARG A 41 14.20 -10.20 4.78
C ARG A 41 15.10 -9.82 3.61
N ARG A 42 14.51 -9.49 2.46
CA ARG A 42 15.30 -9.28 1.24
C ARG A 42 15.86 -7.87 1.17
N TRP A 43 15.12 -6.88 1.65
CA TRP A 43 15.51 -5.47 1.49
C TRP A 43 15.71 -4.73 2.82
N GLY A 44 15.49 -5.40 3.95
CA GLY A 44 15.64 -4.78 5.27
C GLY A 44 14.56 -3.74 5.57
N TRP A 45 13.45 -3.74 4.83
CA TRP A 45 12.44 -2.70 4.97
C TRP A 45 11.59 -2.95 6.24
N PRO A 46 11.53 -1.97 7.17
CA PRO A 46 10.71 -2.08 8.37
C PRO A 46 9.25 -1.93 7.99
N VAL A 47 8.47 -2.99 8.26
CA VAL A 47 7.04 -3.04 7.94
C VAL A 47 6.21 -3.27 9.18
N LEU A 48 4.91 -3.00 9.09
CA LEU A 48 3.91 -3.31 10.10
C LEU A 48 2.51 -3.49 9.48
N PRO A 49 1.59 -4.18 10.17
CA PRO A 49 0.19 -4.24 9.78
C PRO A 49 -0.47 -2.85 9.79
N GLY A 50 -1.15 -2.52 8.70
CA GLY A 50 -2.00 -1.35 8.59
C GLY A 50 -3.41 -1.61 9.10
N VAL A 51 -4.26 -0.60 8.98
CA VAL A 51 -5.68 -0.72 9.33
C VAL A 51 -6.42 -1.60 8.33
N GLU A 52 -7.06 -2.65 8.84
CA GLU A 52 -7.92 -3.51 8.04
C GLU A 52 -9.19 -2.78 7.60
N ARG A 53 -9.74 -3.26 6.49
CA ARG A 53 -11.05 -2.81 6.02
C ARG A 53 -12.12 -3.34 6.97
N GLY A 54 -13.02 -2.47 7.41
CA GLY A 54 -14.19 -2.86 8.19
C GLY A 54 -15.18 -3.65 7.34
N ALA A 55 -16.13 -4.33 8.00
CA ALA A 55 -17.16 -5.13 7.34
C ALA A 55 -18.05 -4.31 6.38
N ASP A 56 -18.21 -3.00 6.64
CA ASP A 56 -18.93 -2.05 5.78
C ASP A 56 -18.10 -1.57 4.57
N GLY A 57 -16.89 -2.11 4.42
CA GLY A 57 -15.97 -1.76 3.37
C GLY A 57 -15.22 -0.44 3.60
N ARG A 58 -15.39 0.22 4.74
CA ARG A 58 -14.68 1.46 5.09
C ARG A 58 -13.38 1.15 5.85
N CYS A 59 -12.64 2.20 6.19
CA CYS A 59 -11.45 2.08 7.01
C CYS A 59 -11.83 1.64 8.43
N GLY A 60 -11.23 0.57 8.95
CA GLY A 60 -11.48 0.06 10.31
C GLY A 60 -10.96 0.94 11.46
N CYS A 61 -10.46 2.16 11.18
CA CYS A 61 -9.89 3.05 12.19
C CYS A 61 -10.92 3.86 12.99
N GLY A 62 -12.21 3.68 12.71
CA GLY A 62 -13.30 4.39 13.39
C GLY A 62 -13.49 5.86 12.95
N LYS A 63 -12.62 6.41 12.09
CA LYS A 63 -12.77 7.77 11.55
C LYS A 63 -13.79 7.80 10.41
N ALA A 64 -14.88 8.56 10.58
CA ALA A 64 -15.94 8.70 9.56
C ALA A 64 -15.42 9.19 8.19
N THR A 65 -14.41 10.06 8.20
CA THR A 65 -13.78 10.65 7.02
C THR A 65 -12.28 10.39 7.00
N CYS A 66 -11.89 9.11 7.06
CA CYS A 66 -10.48 8.73 6.94
C CYS A 66 -9.87 9.25 5.62
N VAL A 67 -8.81 10.06 5.72
CA VAL A 67 -8.17 10.71 4.55
C VAL A 67 -7.28 9.77 3.74
N VAL A 68 -6.93 8.61 4.29
CA VAL A 68 -6.11 7.56 3.65
C VAL A 68 -6.67 6.16 3.95
N PRO A 69 -7.89 5.81 3.48
CA PRO A 69 -8.61 4.61 3.93
C PRO A 69 -7.82 3.31 3.80
N GLY A 70 -7.46 2.70 4.93
CA GLY A 70 -6.69 1.45 5.03
C GLY A 70 -5.19 1.58 4.74
N ALA A 71 -4.71 2.77 4.35
CA ALA A 71 -3.34 3.02 3.94
C ALA A 71 -2.48 3.64 5.06
N HIS A 72 -2.78 3.32 6.33
CA HIS A 72 -2.10 3.90 7.49
C HIS A 72 -1.96 2.89 8.64
N PRO A 73 -0.99 3.08 9.54
CA PRO A 73 -0.88 2.29 10.78
C PRO A 73 -1.96 2.71 11.79
N LEU A 74 -2.25 1.84 12.76
CA LEU A 74 -3.12 2.15 13.91
C LEU A 74 -2.64 1.41 15.14
N ASP A 75 -2.57 0.08 15.02
CA ASP A 75 -2.04 -0.81 16.05
C ASP A 75 -1.36 -1.99 15.34
N PRO A 76 -0.04 -2.18 15.49
CA PRO A 76 0.85 -1.34 16.30
C PRO A 76 1.08 0.05 15.68
N GLU A 77 1.59 0.97 16.50
CA GLU A 77 2.02 2.29 16.04
C GLU A 77 3.23 2.19 15.09
N LEU A 78 3.48 3.26 14.32
CA LEU A 78 4.54 3.29 13.32
C LEU A 78 5.93 2.95 13.88
N LEU A 79 6.23 3.36 15.12
CA LEU A 79 7.52 3.09 15.77
C LEU A 79 7.77 1.61 16.05
N ALA A 80 6.73 0.78 16.01
CA ALA A 80 6.88 -0.67 16.15
C ALA A 80 7.28 -1.35 14.84
N ALA A 81 7.35 -0.63 13.71
CA ALA A 81 7.73 -1.19 12.42
C ALA A 81 9.04 -1.97 12.53
N SER A 82 9.09 -3.15 11.91
CA SER A 82 10.18 -4.08 12.12
C SER A 82 10.60 -4.76 10.83
N SER A 83 11.90 -4.99 10.71
CA SER A 83 12.50 -5.88 9.71
C SER A 83 12.86 -7.26 10.29
N ASP A 84 12.58 -7.51 11.58
CA ASP A 84 12.75 -8.83 12.20
C ASP A 84 11.75 -9.83 11.56
N PRO A 85 12.24 -10.86 10.85
CA PRO A 85 11.37 -11.83 10.19
C PRO A 85 10.43 -12.57 11.13
N ARG A 86 10.82 -12.75 12.41
CA ARG A 86 9.99 -13.44 13.41
C ARG A 86 8.79 -12.59 13.78
N MET A 87 9.02 -11.31 14.07
CA MET A 87 7.97 -10.35 14.40
C MET A 87 7.03 -10.13 13.22
N VAL A 88 7.58 -9.92 12.03
CA VAL A 88 6.81 -9.72 10.80
C VAL A 88 5.93 -10.95 10.50
N ARG A 89 6.48 -12.16 10.56
CA ARG A 89 5.67 -13.38 10.33
C ARG A 89 4.56 -13.55 11.38
N TRP A 90 4.85 -13.23 12.64
CA TRP A 90 3.88 -13.35 13.72
C TRP A 90 2.69 -12.39 13.52
N TRP A 91 2.95 -11.13 13.16
CA TRP A 91 1.88 -10.17 12.89
C TRP A 91 0.87 -10.66 11.85
N TRP A 92 1.33 -11.17 10.71
CA TRP A 92 0.43 -11.72 9.67
C TRP A 92 -0.09 -13.12 9.99
N THR A 93 0.26 -13.69 11.14
CA THR A 93 -0.43 -14.86 11.71
C THR A 93 -1.65 -14.42 12.52
N VAL A 94 -1.54 -13.30 13.22
CA VAL A 94 -2.65 -12.72 14.00
C VAL A 94 -3.60 -11.91 13.11
N ARG A 95 -3.07 -11.24 12.08
CA ARG A 95 -3.78 -10.29 11.22
C ARG A 95 -3.54 -10.60 9.74
N PRO A 96 -4.08 -11.71 9.22
CA PRO A 96 -3.69 -12.25 7.92
C PRO A 96 -4.08 -11.36 6.73
N THR A 97 -5.14 -10.57 6.88
CA THR A 97 -5.67 -9.67 5.84
C THR A 97 -5.16 -8.23 5.98
N ALA A 98 -4.34 -7.93 6.99
CA ALA A 98 -3.89 -6.57 7.23
C ALA A 98 -3.00 -6.05 6.08
N PRO A 99 -3.23 -4.81 5.63
CA PRO A 99 -2.33 -4.14 4.70
C PRO A 99 -0.89 -4.11 5.24
N ILE A 100 0.08 -4.23 4.35
CA ILE A 100 1.49 -4.04 4.64
C ILE A 100 1.79 -2.55 4.54
N ILE A 101 2.26 -1.96 5.64
CA ILE A 101 2.72 -0.58 5.69
C ILE A 101 4.25 -0.58 5.81
N LEU A 102 4.92 0.22 5.01
CA LEU A 102 6.34 0.55 5.14
C LEU A 102 6.50 1.78 6.03
N ALA A 103 7.35 1.71 7.05
CA ALA A 103 7.83 2.90 7.75
C ALA A 103 8.96 3.52 6.93
N THR A 104 8.72 4.70 6.35
CA THR A 104 9.69 5.34 5.45
C THR A 104 10.84 5.96 6.26
N GLY A 105 12.03 6.02 5.65
CA GLY A 105 13.22 6.68 6.23
C GLY A 105 13.79 6.06 7.53
N THR A 106 13.09 5.10 8.14
CA THR A 106 13.51 4.44 9.39
C THR A 106 14.61 3.43 9.09
N ASP A 107 15.72 3.43 9.83
CA ASP A 107 16.83 2.48 9.68
C ASP A 107 17.37 2.36 8.24
N GLY A 108 17.37 3.46 7.48
CA GLY A 108 17.82 3.49 6.09
C GLY A 108 16.81 2.95 5.07
N ALA A 109 15.56 2.68 5.50
CA ALA A 109 14.47 2.35 4.60
C ALA A 109 14.16 3.48 3.61
N PRO A 110 13.62 3.16 2.41
CA PRO A 110 13.31 4.17 1.41
C PRO A 110 12.42 5.28 1.96
N CYS A 111 12.66 6.50 1.51
CA CYS A 111 11.69 7.58 1.58
C CYS A 111 10.75 7.50 0.37
N ALA A 112 9.70 8.31 0.35
CA ALA A 112 8.80 8.36 -0.81
C ALA A 112 8.38 9.78 -1.18
N LEU A 113 8.27 10.01 -2.49
CA LEU A 113 7.62 11.18 -3.08
C LEU A 113 6.30 10.72 -3.67
N SER A 114 5.22 11.46 -3.44
CA SER A 114 3.90 10.96 -3.77
C SER A 114 2.98 12.02 -4.34
N LEU A 115 2.24 11.64 -5.37
CA LEU A 115 1.30 12.48 -6.11
C LEU A 115 -0.09 11.85 -6.13
N PRO A 116 -1.15 12.61 -6.47
CA PRO A 116 -2.41 11.99 -6.89
C PRO A 116 -2.18 10.98 -8.01
N ALA A 117 -2.87 9.84 -7.99
CA ALA A 117 -2.68 8.77 -8.97
C ALA A 117 -2.84 9.26 -10.42
N ALA A 118 -3.75 10.21 -10.66
CA ALA A 118 -3.99 10.82 -11.96
C ALA A 118 -2.76 11.54 -12.55
N ALA A 119 -1.82 12.00 -11.71
CA ALA A 119 -0.59 12.66 -12.15
C ALA A 119 0.48 11.65 -12.64
N ALA A 120 0.35 10.38 -12.27
CA ALA A 120 1.40 9.38 -12.47
C ALA A 120 1.72 9.09 -13.94
N PRO A 121 0.74 8.94 -14.87
CA PRO A 121 1.06 8.67 -16.27
C PRO A 121 1.95 9.74 -16.89
N TRP A 122 1.65 11.01 -16.63
CA TRP A 122 2.44 12.12 -17.13
C TRP A 122 3.84 12.14 -16.50
N ALA A 123 3.94 12.02 -15.18
CA ALA A 123 5.22 11.99 -14.48
C ALA A 123 6.13 10.86 -14.96
N GLN A 124 5.58 9.67 -15.19
CA GLN A 124 6.36 8.53 -15.71
C GLN A 124 6.86 8.78 -17.13
N ALA A 125 6.00 9.30 -18.02
CA ALA A 125 6.37 9.62 -19.39
C ALA A 125 7.50 10.67 -19.42
N GLU A 126 7.42 11.68 -18.56
CA GLU A 126 8.42 12.74 -18.51
C GLU A 126 9.75 12.29 -17.87
N LEU A 127 9.71 11.48 -16.80
CA LEU A 127 10.92 10.88 -16.25
C LEU A 127 11.60 9.98 -17.28
N ALA A 128 10.82 9.21 -18.04
CA ALA A 128 11.34 8.36 -19.11
C ALA A 128 11.92 9.18 -20.28
N SER A 129 11.26 10.25 -20.71
CA SER A 129 11.74 11.12 -21.80
C SER A 129 13.08 11.79 -21.45
N ARG A 130 13.29 12.11 -20.16
CA ARG A 130 14.55 12.66 -19.63
C ARG A 130 15.61 11.60 -19.31
N GLY A 131 15.32 10.32 -19.55
CA GLY A 131 16.23 9.22 -19.24
C GLY A 131 16.48 9.01 -17.73
N VAL A 132 15.62 9.57 -16.87
CA VAL A 132 15.73 9.45 -15.42
C VAL A 132 15.27 8.06 -15.00
N ARG A 133 16.20 7.27 -14.47
CA ARG A 133 15.88 5.94 -13.94
C ARG A 133 15.18 6.08 -12.58
N THR A 134 13.93 5.68 -12.53
CA THR A 134 13.14 5.62 -11.30
C THR A 134 13.53 4.41 -10.45
N GLY A 135 13.21 4.50 -9.15
CA GLY A 135 13.19 3.36 -8.24
C GLY A 135 11.85 2.60 -8.34
N PRO A 136 11.52 1.77 -7.34
CA PRO A 136 10.19 1.18 -7.22
C PRO A 136 9.12 2.28 -7.19
N VAL A 137 8.02 2.05 -7.90
CA VAL A 137 6.86 2.93 -7.90
C VAL A 137 5.62 2.12 -7.60
N LEU A 138 4.95 2.47 -6.51
CA LEU A 138 3.67 1.86 -6.13
C LEU A 138 2.52 2.81 -6.48
N VAL A 139 1.36 2.23 -6.73
CA VAL A 139 0.12 2.95 -7.00
C VAL A 139 -1.00 2.39 -6.15
N THR A 140 -1.83 3.30 -5.65
CA THR A 140 -3.16 3.04 -5.09
C THR A 140 -4.18 3.81 -5.92
N PRO A 141 -5.48 3.58 -5.75
CA PRO A 141 -6.49 4.32 -6.52
C PRO A 141 -6.42 5.84 -6.35
N THR A 142 -5.85 6.33 -5.24
CA THR A 142 -5.76 7.75 -4.95
C THR A 142 -4.37 8.34 -5.19
N ARG A 143 -3.29 7.55 -5.05
CA ARG A 143 -1.91 8.07 -5.07
C ARG A 143 -0.93 7.16 -5.80
N ALA A 144 0.10 7.77 -6.38
CA ALA A 144 1.31 7.07 -6.80
C ALA A 144 2.48 7.53 -5.92
N CYS A 145 3.34 6.61 -5.51
CA CYS A 145 4.51 6.89 -4.68
C CYS A 145 5.78 6.33 -5.34
N TRP A 146 6.76 7.20 -5.57
CA TRP A 146 8.11 6.83 -6.01
C TRP A 146 8.97 6.63 -4.76
N LEU A 147 9.53 5.43 -4.61
CA LEU A 147 10.49 5.16 -3.55
C LEU A 147 11.85 5.74 -3.94
N VAL A 148 12.40 6.55 -3.05
CA VAL A 148 13.65 7.29 -3.22
C VAL A 148 14.62 6.93 -2.09
N ALA A 149 15.89 7.28 -2.28
CA ALA A 149 16.89 7.11 -1.25
C ALA A 149 16.47 7.90 0.01
N PRO A 150 16.84 7.43 1.21
CA PRO A 150 16.63 8.20 2.43
C PRO A 150 17.19 9.61 2.28
N TYR A 151 16.45 10.60 2.75
CA TYR A 151 16.88 12.00 2.80
C TYR A 151 16.52 12.60 4.15
N ASP A 152 17.30 13.60 4.56
CA ASP A 152 17.04 14.38 5.76
C ASP A 152 16.07 15.54 5.45
N PRO A 153 15.18 15.95 6.40
CA PRO A 153 14.30 17.10 6.20
C PRO A 153 15.03 18.41 5.85
N ALA A 154 16.25 18.64 6.32
CA ALA A 154 17.05 19.82 5.98
C ALA A 154 17.49 19.79 4.51
N GLU A 155 17.96 18.63 4.01
CA GLU A 155 18.30 18.45 2.59
C GLU A 155 17.07 18.70 1.71
N LEU A 156 15.91 18.17 2.11
CA LEU A 156 14.66 18.44 1.41
C LEU A 156 14.31 19.94 1.44
N GLY A 157 14.49 20.61 2.58
CA GLY A 157 14.23 22.04 2.74
C GLY A 157 14.98 22.89 1.71
N GLU A 158 16.27 22.63 1.51
CA GLU A 158 17.10 23.31 0.50
C GLU A 158 16.59 23.07 -0.92
N LEU A 159 16.25 21.81 -1.25
CA LEU A 159 15.70 21.46 -2.56
C LEU A 159 14.37 22.15 -2.84
N LEU A 160 13.51 22.27 -1.82
CA LEU A 160 12.21 22.93 -1.95
C LEU A 160 12.34 24.46 -1.98
N TYR A 161 13.32 25.03 -1.28
CA TYR A 161 13.61 26.46 -1.34
C TYR A 161 14.02 26.92 -2.75
N ALA A 162 14.67 26.05 -3.51
CA ALA A 162 15.01 26.30 -4.91
C ALA A 162 13.82 26.21 -5.88
N GLN A 163 12.62 25.83 -5.42
CA GLN A 163 11.43 25.73 -6.25
C GLN A 163 10.58 27.00 -6.13
N ASP A 164 10.13 27.55 -7.27
CA ASP A 164 9.22 28.70 -7.28
C ASP A 164 7.84 28.37 -6.66
N LEU A 165 7.40 27.13 -6.82
CA LEU A 165 6.12 26.63 -6.32
C LEU A 165 6.20 25.12 -6.05
N VAL A 166 5.74 24.70 -4.86
CA VAL A 166 5.57 23.28 -4.52
C VAL A 166 4.09 23.02 -4.19
N PRO A 167 3.31 22.37 -5.07
CA PRO A 167 1.92 22.11 -4.80
C PRO A 167 1.74 21.16 -3.60
N GLY A 168 0.80 21.45 -2.70
CA GLY A 168 0.49 20.57 -1.55
C GLY A 168 -0.09 19.19 -1.91
N SER A 169 -0.40 18.96 -3.19
CA SER A 169 -0.75 17.64 -3.72
C SER A 169 0.47 16.73 -3.87
N LEU A 170 1.69 17.27 -3.93
CA LEU A 170 2.95 16.54 -3.77
C LEU A 170 3.25 16.37 -2.27
N ARG A 171 3.41 15.12 -1.82
CA ARG A 171 3.74 14.80 -0.43
C ARG A 171 5.05 14.05 -0.32
N PHE A 172 5.78 14.37 0.74
CA PHE A 172 7.10 13.86 1.07
C PHE A 172 6.99 12.94 2.28
N HIS A 173 7.55 11.74 2.21
CA HIS A 173 7.53 10.74 3.27
C HIS A 173 8.96 10.39 3.66
N SER A 174 9.47 11.07 4.68
CA SER A 174 10.78 10.82 5.30
C SER A 174 10.65 9.92 6.53
N ALA A 175 11.61 9.95 7.45
CA ALA A 175 11.48 9.33 8.77
C ALA A 175 10.19 9.80 9.46
N GLY A 176 9.42 8.86 10.02
CA GLY A 176 8.09 9.12 10.60
C GLY A 176 6.94 9.15 9.58
N GLY A 177 7.24 9.04 8.28
CA GLY A 177 6.26 8.82 7.22
C GLY A 177 5.94 7.33 7.00
N TYR A 178 4.97 7.07 6.12
CA TYR A 178 4.60 5.71 5.76
C TYR A 178 3.96 5.61 4.38
N VAL A 179 4.08 4.45 3.75
CA VAL A 179 3.35 4.12 2.51
C VAL A 179 2.85 2.68 2.54
N PRO A 180 1.70 2.36 1.93
CA PRO A 180 1.27 0.98 1.78
C PRO A 180 2.14 0.25 0.75
N LEU A 181 2.40 -1.04 0.96
CA LEU A 181 3.12 -1.89 0.03
C LEU A 181 2.19 -2.93 -0.62
N PRO A 182 2.36 -3.26 -1.91
CA PRO A 182 1.67 -4.38 -2.54
C PRO A 182 1.96 -5.72 -1.85
N PRO A 183 1.09 -6.74 -1.93
CA PRO A 183 -0.17 -6.77 -2.66
C PRO A 183 -1.40 -6.34 -1.81
N SER A 184 -1.22 -5.45 -0.84
CA SER A 184 -2.24 -5.06 0.15
C SER A 184 -3.58 -4.62 -0.45
N GLU A 185 -4.67 -5.13 0.13
CA GLU A 185 -6.03 -4.63 -0.08
C GLU A 185 -6.37 -3.55 0.94
N LEU A 186 -6.59 -2.31 0.48
CA LEU A 186 -6.92 -1.17 1.32
C LEU A 186 -8.44 -0.91 1.25
N ALA A 187 -8.97 -0.13 2.19
CA ALA A 187 -10.38 0.28 2.10
C ALA A 187 -10.67 1.14 0.86
N ALA A 188 -9.66 1.87 0.36
CA ALA A 188 -9.75 2.63 -0.88
C ALA A 188 -9.47 1.80 -2.16
N GLY A 189 -9.15 0.51 -2.04
CA GLY A 189 -8.78 -0.40 -3.12
C GLY A 189 -7.34 -0.93 -2.99
N ARG A 190 -6.81 -1.56 -4.03
CA ARG A 190 -5.53 -2.31 -3.96
C ARG A 190 -4.28 -1.43 -4.09
N ALA A 191 -3.24 -1.73 -3.32
CA ALA A 191 -1.88 -1.26 -3.57
C ALA A 191 -1.17 -2.21 -4.57
N ALA A 192 -0.63 -1.66 -5.66
CA ALA A 192 0.04 -2.40 -6.71
C ALA A 192 1.39 -1.77 -7.09
N TRP A 193 2.31 -2.58 -7.63
CA TRP A 193 3.54 -2.07 -8.22
C TRP A 193 3.24 -1.58 -9.64
N LEU A 194 3.51 -0.30 -9.90
CA LEU A 194 3.64 0.22 -11.26
C LEU A 194 5.02 -0.13 -11.81
N HIS A 195 6.05 0.06 -10.99
CA HIS A 195 7.39 -0.46 -11.20
C HIS A 195 7.83 -1.20 -9.94
N GLY A 196 8.07 -2.50 -10.08
CA GLY A 196 8.48 -3.33 -8.97
C GLY A 196 9.91 -3.04 -8.50
N PRO A 197 10.23 -3.39 -7.26
CA PRO A 197 11.60 -3.41 -6.76
C PRO A 197 12.42 -4.46 -7.50
N TRP A 198 13.24 -4.00 -8.45
CA TRP A 198 14.16 -4.84 -9.20
C TRP A 198 15.59 -4.68 -8.64
N PRO A 199 16.18 -5.75 -8.07
CA PRO A 199 17.53 -5.66 -7.55
C PRO A 199 18.54 -5.48 -8.69
N GLY A 200 19.55 -4.66 -8.43
CA GLY A 200 20.74 -4.56 -9.26
C GLY A 200 21.58 -5.84 -9.23
N ARG A 201 22.70 -5.85 -9.97
CA ARG A 201 23.65 -6.98 -9.94
C ARG A 201 24.25 -7.22 -8.56
N ASP A 202 24.27 -6.20 -7.71
CA ASP A 202 24.72 -6.23 -6.32
C ASP A 202 23.64 -6.71 -5.34
N GLY A 203 22.46 -7.10 -5.85
CA GLY A 203 21.33 -7.56 -5.03
C GLY A 203 20.55 -6.44 -4.32
N ARG A 204 20.95 -5.17 -4.50
CA ARG A 204 20.31 -4.03 -3.82
C ARG A 204 19.24 -3.39 -4.69
N ILE A 205 18.17 -2.92 -4.06
CA ILE A 205 17.19 -2.08 -4.75
C ILE A 205 17.82 -0.71 -4.98
N ARG A 206 17.86 -0.30 -6.24
CA ARG A 206 18.34 1.04 -6.59
C ARG A 206 17.26 2.06 -6.29
N LEU A 207 17.61 3.04 -5.47
CA LEU A 207 16.75 4.15 -5.10
C LEU A 207 17.35 5.45 -5.62
N PRO A 208 16.66 6.22 -6.48
CA PRO A 208 17.14 7.52 -6.93
C PRO A 208 17.10 8.52 -5.76
N ARG A 209 17.95 9.56 -5.80
CA ARG A 209 17.85 10.68 -4.87
C ARG A 209 16.60 11.51 -5.18
N THR A 210 16.04 12.15 -4.15
CA THR A 210 14.90 13.08 -4.30
C THR A 210 15.14 14.13 -5.39
N ALA A 211 16.32 14.75 -5.39
CA ALA A 211 16.70 15.77 -6.38
C ALA A 211 16.58 15.29 -7.84
N ALA A 212 16.74 13.99 -8.12
CA ALA A 212 16.65 13.47 -9.48
C ALA A 212 15.21 13.42 -10.02
N LEU A 213 14.21 13.38 -9.13
CA LEU A 213 12.80 13.29 -9.50
C LEU A 213 12.04 14.60 -9.27
N LEU A 214 12.52 15.45 -8.36
CA LEU A 214 11.75 16.53 -7.76
C LEU A 214 11.11 17.45 -8.79
N ASP A 215 11.88 18.01 -9.73
CA ASP A 215 11.37 18.98 -10.71
C ASP A 215 10.23 18.39 -11.56
N VAL A 216 10.38 17.14 -11.99
CA VAL A 216 9.34 16.46 -12.78
C VAL A 216 8.09 16.19 -11.93
N LEU A 217 8.26 15.81 -10.67
CA LEU A 217 7.12 15.54 -9.79
C LEU A 217 6.40 16.83 -9.37
N VAL A 218 7.13 17.94 -9.22
CA VAL A 218 6.55 19.28 -9.00
C VAL A 218 5.72 19.69 -10.20
N GLU A 219 6.29 19.61 -11.41
CA GLU A 219 5.56 19.93 -12.66
C GLU A 219 4.33 19.02 -12.84
N ALA A 220 4.44 17.72 -12.56
CA ALA A 220 3.32 16.80 -12.60
C ALA A 220 2.18 17.21 -11.64
N ALA A 221 2.56 17.68 -10.45
CA ALA A 221 1.61 18.17 -9.46
C ALA A 221 0.90 19.45 -9.90
N ILE A 222 1.63 20.38 -10.54
CA ILE A 222 1.08 21.64 -11.08
C ILE A 222 0.07 21.35 -12.20
N ARG A 223 0.41 20.44 -13.11
CA ARG A 223 -0.41 20.08 -14.28
C ARG A 223 -1.67 19.30 -13.92
N THR A 224 -1.75 18.76 -12.71
CA THR A 224 -2.90 17.97 -12.27
C THR A 224 -3.83 18.87 -11.45
N PRO A 225 -4.99 19.28 -11.99
CA PRO A 225 -5.95 20.08 -11.24
C PRO A 225 -6.25 19.37 -9.92
N GLY A 226 -6.29 20.13 -8.82
CA GLY A 226 -6.36 19.62 -7.46
C GLY A 226 -7.30 18.43 -7.32
N GLY A 227 -6.73 17.23 -7.46
CA GLY A 227 -7.35 15.96 -7.10
C GLY A 227 -7.40 15.94 -5.59
N GLY A 228 -8.29 16.76 -5.04
CA GLY A 228 -8.38 17.09 -3.64
C GLY A 228 -8.72 15.86 -2.83
N SER A 229 -7.70 15.18 -2.32
CA SER A 229 -7.76 14.83 -0.91
C SER A 229 -7.86 16.17 -0.19
N ARG A 230 -9.09 16.55 0.21
CA ARG A 230 -9.30 17.62 1.18
C ARG A 230 -8.42 17.28 2.38
N LEU A 231 -7.31 17.99 2.53
CA LEU A 231 -6.67 18.11 3.82
C LEU A 231 -7.69 18.88 4.67
N ALA A 232 -8.53 18.14 5.40
CA ALA A 232 -9.26 18.72 6.50
C ALA A 232 -8.19 19.09 7.53
N HIS A 233 -7.95 20.40 7.64
CA HIS A 233 -7.24 20.98 8.78
C HIS A 233 -7.95 20.63 10.09
#